data_AF-A0A837J847-F1
#
_entry.id   AF-A0A837J847-F1
#
_cell.length_a   1.000
_cell.length_b   1.000
_cell.length_c   1.000
_cell.angle_alpha   90.00
_cell.angle_beta   90.00
_cell.angle_gamma   90.00
#
_symmetry.space_group_name_H-M   'P 1'
#
loop_
_entity.id
_entity.type
_entity.pdbx_description
1 polymer ?
#
loop_
_entity_poly.entity_id
_entity_poly.type
_entity_poly.pdbx_seq_one_letter_code
_entity_poly.pdbx_strand_id
1 'polypeptide(L)'
;MTNSCQYCSKKIPISKVFCSAECKESFFQKIAISVPKPFVKKLYFFCSEEQKEYEIKTFAQRHNWHEKLVTEKIKELFEEYYQCG
;
A
#
# COMPACT_ATOMS: atom_id res chain seq x y z
N MET A 1 27.73 -3.63 0.93
CA MET A 1 26.37 -3.29 1.40
C MET A 1 25.72 -2.40 0.36
N THR A 2 24.70 -2.89 -0.35
CA THR A 2 23.93 -2.05 -1.30
C THR A 2 22.77 -1.40 -0.55
N ASN A 3 22.78 -0.07 -0.45
CA ASN A 3 21.64 0.66 0.11
C ASN A 3 20.52 0.70 -0.94
N SER A 4 19.28 0.50 -0.52
CA SER A 4 18.11 0.49 -1.39
C SER A 4 17.07 1.51 -0.92
N CYS A 5 16.35 2.08 -1.88
CA CYS A 5 15.26 3.00 -1.61
C CYS A 5 14.20 2.30 -0.75
N GLN A 6 13.82 2.92 0.37
CA GLN A 6 12.84 2.32 1.29
C GLN A 6 11.42 2.18 0.70
N TYR A 7 11.13 2.85 -0.42
CA TYR A 7 9.85 2.76 -1.10
C TYR A 7 9.87 1.77 -2.28
N CYS A 8 10.76 1.98 -3.26
CA CYS A 8 10.77 1.21 -4.51
C CYS A 8 11.89 0.18 -4.61
N SER A 9 12.68 -0.01 -3.55
CA SER A 9 13.80 -0.96 -3.46
C SER A 9 14.92 -0.77 -4.50
N LYS A 10 14.89 0.31 -5.29
CA LYS A 10 15.96 0.67 -6.24
C LYS A 10 17.27 0.89 -5.50
N LYS A 11 18.39 0.38 -6.03
CA LYS A 11 19.73 0.64 -5.49
C LYS A 11 20.04 2.14 -5.52
N ILE A 12 20.50 2.66 -4.39
CA ILE A 12 20.85 4.08 -4.21
C ILE A 12 22.20 4.24 -3.48
N PRO A 13 22.86 5.40 -3.59
CA PRO A 13 24.04 5.69 -2.80
C PRO A 13 23.77 5.57 -1.30
N ILE A 14 24.77 5.18 -0.51
CA ILE A 14 24.64 4.97 0.94
C ILE A 14 24.16 6.25 1.65
N SER A 15 24.52 7.43 1.14
CA SER A 15 24.10 8.73 1.67
C SER A 15 22.63 9.09 1.44
N LYS A 16 21.87 8.29 0.68
CA LYS A 16 20.45 8.52 0.37
C LYS A 16 19.57 7.43 0.95
N VAL A 17 18.35 7.81 1.33
CA VAL A 17 17.28 6.90 1.82
C VAL A 17 16.20 6.67 0.77
N PHE A 18 15.92 7.67 -0.06
CA PHE A 18 14.95 7.61 -1.15
C PHE A 18 15.59 8.02 -2.47
N CYS A 19 15.14 7.43 -3.59
CA CYS A 19 15.67 7.76 -4.92
C CYS A 19 15.07 9.05 -5.51
N SER A 20 13.91 9.50 -5.03
CA SER A 20 13.23 10.73 -5.46
C SER A 20 12.37 11.30 -4.32
N ALA A 21 11.98 12.58 -4.44
CA ALA A 21 11.03 13.22 -3.51
C ALA A 21 9.66 12.51 -3.54
N GLU A 22 9.21 12.10 -4.72
CA GLU A 22 7.98 11.31 -4.90
C GLU A 22 8.02 9.99 -4.12
N CYS A 23 9.14 9.26 -4.13
CA CYS A 23 9.30 8.04 -3.33
C CYS A 23 9.24 8.31 -1.82
N LYS A 24 9.79 9.46 -1.37
CA LYS A 24 9.69 9.87 0.04
C LYS A 24 8.24 10.14 0.41
N GLU A 25 7.53 10.95 -0.39
CA GLU A 25 6.13 11.29 -0.14
C GLU A 25 5.23 10.05 -0.15
N SER A 26 5.41 9.19 -1.15
CA SER A 26 4.65 7.94 -1.30
C SER A 26 4.85 7.00 -0.12
N PHE A 27 6.09 6.90 0.39
CA PHE A 27 6.41 6.12 1.58
C PHE A 27 5.65 6.61 2.81
N PHE A 28 5.68 7.92 3.09
CA PHE A 28 4.98 8.49 4.25
C PHE A 28 3.46 8.42 4.10
N GLN A 29 2.92 8.65 2.90
CA GLN A 29 1.49 8.49 2.63
C GLN A 29 1.05 7.04 2.85
N LYS A 30 1.82 6.06 2.37
CA LYS A 30 1.52 4.63 2.54
C LYS A 30 1.58 4.17 4.00
N ILE A 31 2.49 4.75 4.81
CA ILE A 31 2.53 4.51 6.26
C ILE A 31 1.29 5.10 6.96
N ALA A 32 0.82 6.26 6.53
CA ALA A 32 -0.35 6.91 7.12
C ALA A 32 -1.68 6.22 6.78
N ILE A 33 -1.71 5.42 5.70
CA ILE A 33 -2.90 4.63 5.32
C ILE A 33 -3.15 3.54 6.37
N SER A 34 -4.24 3.71 7.10
CA SER A 34 -4.76 2.71 8.04
C SER A 34 -5.94 1.98 7.42
N VAL A 35 -5.80 0.66 7.22
CA VAL A 35 -6.87 -0.18 6.69
C VAL A 35 -7.30 -1.21 7.73
N PRO A 36 -8.58 -1.24 8.13
CA PRO A 36 -9.08 -2.24 9.07
C PRO A 36 -9.00 -3.68 8.53
N LYS A 37 -8.56 -4.63 9.37
CA LYS A 37 -8.55 -6.07 9.03
C LYS A 37 -9.90 -6.62 8.54
N PRO A 38 -11.07 -6.23 9.11
CA PRO A 38 -12.37 -6.65 8.60
C PRO A 38 -12.65 -6.16 7.18
N PHE A 39 -12.18 -4.95 6.83
CA PHE A 39 -12.33 -4.41 5.49
C PHE A 39 -11.52 -5.21 4.49
N VAL A 40 -10.26 -5.53 4.80
CA VAL A 40 -9.43 -6.42 3.97
C VAL A 40 -10.11 -7.79 3.79
N LYS A 41 -10.67 -8.37 4.87
CA LYS A 41 -11.43 -9.63 4.78
C LYS A 41 -12.63 -9.52 3.84
N LYS A 42 -13.42 -8.45 3.96
CA LYS A 42 -14.58 -8.18 3.10
C LYS A 42 -14.17 -8.22 1.62
N LEU A 43 -13.13 -7.47 1.28
CA LEU A 43 -12.66 -7.32 -0.10
C LEU A 43 -12.22 -8.64 -0.76
N TYR A 44 -11.55 -9.54 -0.02
CA TYR A 44 -10.99 -10.76 -0.61
C TYR A 44 -11.88 -12.00 -0.50
N PHE A 45 -12.82 -12.04 0.46
CA PHE A 45 -13.66 -13.23 0.68
C PHE A 45 -15.13 -13.04 0.29
N PHE A 46 -15.60 -11.79 0.20
CA PHE A 46 -17.04 -11.49 0.02
C PHE A 46 -17.35 -10.61 -1.19
N CYS A 47 -16.35 -10.02 -1.84
CA CYS A 47 -16.51 -9.17 -3.01
C CYS A 47 -15.99 -9.87 -4.27
N SER A 48 -16.62 -9.61 -5.42
CA SER A 48 -16.01 -9.86 -6.73
C SER A 48 -14.86 -8.87 -7.01
N GLU A 49 -14.04 -9.13 -8.02
CA GLU A 49 -12.95 -8.20 -8.41
C GLU A 49 -13.48 -6.79 -8.75
N GLU A 50 -14.59 -6.68 -9.50
CA GLU A 50 -15.20 -5.38 -9.81
C GLU A 50 -15.70 -4.64 -8.55
N GLN A 51 -16.34 -5.37 -7.62
CA GLN A 51 -16.81 -4.78 -6.36
C GLN A 51 -15.64 -4.34 -5.49
N LYS A 52 -14.56 -5.12 -5.48
CA LYS A 52 -13.34 -4.81 -4.74
C LYS A 52 -12.69 -3.53 -5.26
N GLU A 53 -12.55 -3.37 -6.58
CA GLU A 53 -12.03 -2.13 -7.18
C GLU A 53 -12.88 -0.92 -6.79
N TYR A 54 -14.20 -1.04 -6.90
CA TYR A 54 -15.13 0.02 -6.52
C TYR A 54 -15.03 0.41 -5.03
N GLU A 55 -14.98 -0.57 -4.13
CA GLU A 55 -14.86 -0.35 -2.69
C GLU A 55 -13.50 0.29 -2.32
N ILE A 56 -12.40 -0.15 -2.95
CA ILE A 56 -11.08 0.44 -2.74
C ILE A 56 -11.05 1.90 -3.20
N LYS A 57 -11.58 2.18 -4.39
CA LYS A 57 -11.67 3.54 -4.92
C LYS A 57 -12.50 4.45 -4.02
N THR A 58 -13.65 3.97 -3.57
CA THR A 58 -14.54 4.71 -2.68
C THR A 58 -13.87 4.97 -1.32
N PHE A 59 -13.16 3.98 -0.77
CA PHE A 59 -12.42 4.12 0.47
C PHE A 59 -11.28 5.14 0.34
N ALA A 60 -10.48 5.06 -0.75
CA ALA A 60 -9.42 6.01 -1.03
C ALA A 60 -9.96 7.45 -1.14
N GLN A 61 -11.07 7.66 -1.86
CA GLN A 61 -11.70 8.96 -2.00
C GLN A 61 -12.21 9.54 -0.68
N ARG A 62 -12.85 8.72 0.18
CA ARG A 62 -13.34 9.15 1.50
C ARG A 62 -12.24 9.66 2.41
N HIS A 63 -11.05 9.07 2.32
CA HIS A 63 -9.89 9.44 3.13
C HIS A 63 -8.92 10.39 2.41
N ASN A 64 -9.25 10.81 1.18
CA ASN A 64 -8.38 11.61 0.31
C ASN A 64 -6.98 11.00 0.14
N TRP A 65 -6.92 9.68 -0.01
CA TRP A 65 -5.69 8.93 -0.23
C TRP A 65 -5.52 8.57 -1.70
N HIS A 66 -4.26 8.42 -2.12
CA HIS A 66 -3.95 7.99 -3.47
C HIS A 66 -4.35 6.52 -3.66
N GLU A 67 -5.26 6.25 -4.59
CA GLU A 67 -5.85 4.92 -4.85
C GLU A 67 -4.77 3.82 -5.00
N LYS A 68 -3.74 4.09 -5.79
CA LYS A 68 -2.59 3.18 -5.97
C LYS A 68 -1.94 2.75 -4.64
N LEU A 69 -1.68 3.69 -3.73
CA LEU A 69 -1.04 3.40 -2.44
C LEU A 69 -1.96 2.59 -1.53
N VAL A 70 -3.27 2.88 -1.56
CA VAL A 70 -4.28 2.14 -0.81
C VAL A 70 -4.36 0.69 -1.32
N THR A 71 -4.39 0.49 -2.63
CA THR A 71 -4.41 -0.84 -3.26
C THR A 71 -3.19 -1.66 -2.88
N GLU A 72 -1.99 -1.06 -2.94
CA GLU A 72 -0.76 -1.73 -2.51
C GLU A 72 -0.80 -2.10 -1.02
N LYS A 73 -1.24 -1.16 -0.16
CA LYS A 73 -1.33 -1.39 1.28
C LYS A 73 -2.32 -2.52 1.62
N ILE A 74 -3.44 -2.59 0.91
CA ILE A 74 -4.43 -3.66 1.09
C ILE A 74 -3.86 -5.02 0.71
N LYS A 75 -3.08 -5.10 -0.37
CA LYS A 75 -2.41 -6.34 -0.79
C LYS A 75 -1.40 -6.81 0.27
N GLU A 76 -0.54 -5.90 0.74
CA GLU A 76 0.42 -6.20 1.82
C GLU A 76 -0.28 -6.70 3.09
N LEU A 77 -1.36 -6.04 3.52
CA LEU A 77 -2.12 -6.44 4.70
C LEU A 77 -2.86 -7.76 4.50
N PHE A 78 -3.33 -8.05 3.28
CA PHE A 78 -3.94 -9.33 2.98
C PHE A 78 -2.91 -10.46 3.08
N GLU A 79 -1.72 -10.26 2.51
CA GLU A 79 -0.61 -11.21 2.59
C GLU A 79 -0.19 -11.44 4.06
N GLU A 80 -0.01 -10.36 4.83
CA GLU A 80 0.34 -10.41 6.25
C GLU A 80 -0.71 -11.14 7.11
N TYR A 81 -2.00 -10.91 6.85
CA TYR A 81 -3.07 -11.45 7.68
C TYR A 81 -3.55 -12.86 7.30
N TYR A 82 -3.42 -13.23 6.02
CA TYR A 82 -4.09 -14.42 5.47
C TYR A 82 -3.19 -15.29 4.59
N GLN A 83 -2.02 -14.83 4.15
CA GLN A 83 -1.05 -15.63 3.40
C GLN A 83 0.21 -15.97 4.22
N CYS A 84 0.05 -16.20 5.54
CA CYS A 84 1.08 -16.94 6.28
C CYS A 84 1.17 -18.37 5.73
N GLY A 85 2.23 -18.62 4.96
CA GLY A 85 2.89 -19.92 4.91
C GLY A 85 3.83 -20.08 6.10
#